data_AF-A0A6H2NLE4-F1
#
_entry.id   AF-A0A6H2NLE4-F1
#
_cell.length_a   1.000
_cell.length_b   1.000
_cell.length_c   1.000
_cell.angle_alpha   90.00
_cell.angle_beta   90.00
_cell.angle_gamma   90.00
#
_symmetry.space_group_name_H-M   'P 1'
#
loop_
_entity.id
_entity.type
_entity.pdbx_description
1 polymer ?
#
loop_
_entity_poly.entity_id
_entity_poly.type
_entity_poly.pdbx_seq_one_letter_code
_entity_poly.pdbx_strand_id
1 'polypeptide(L)'
;MTLPSIAYALFLLSVVGIFWALESLQARLWLLVIASLIFYASLQVQFLLLIVALMLATFFIGNALAAPLDWRIPNQRWQLAERGWNQRRTQLLWLGIGINVVLLLGFKYLEGILQLIGLGGWLTTEAGGTLTRIIMPLGLSFFVFECIAYLVDVYRGSPA
;
A
#
# COMPACT_ATOMS: atom_id res chain seq x y z
N MET A 1 -9.27 -13.02 16.68
CA MET A 1 -8.71 -13.87 17.75
C MET A 1 -7.72 -13.04 18.53
N THR A 2 -7.78 -13.12 19.85
CA THR A 2 -7.01 -12.32 20.80
C THR A 2 -5.52 -12.55 20.58
N LEU A 3 -4.76 -11.52 20.20
CA LEU A 3 -3.35 -11.47 20.54
C LEU A 3 -3.30 -11.38 22.07
N PRO A 4 -2.89 -12.42 22.83
CA PRO A 4 -2.45 -12.14 24.18
C PRO A 4 -1.27 -11.17 24.00
N SER A 5 -1.33 -9.99 24.60
CA SER A 5 -0.30 -8.94 24.49
C SER A 5 1.13 -9.49 24.65
N ILE A 6 1.27 -10.59 25.40
CA ILE A 6 2.49 -11.41 25.55
C ILE A 6 3.01 -11.98 24.23
N ALA A 7 2.17 -12.57 23.37
CA ALA A 7 2.60 -13.11 22.09
C ALA A 7 3.11 -12.00 21.15
N TYR A 8 2.45 -10.84 21.16
CA TYR A 8 2.94 -9.67 20.44
C TYR A 8 4.29 -9.18 20.99
N ALA A 9 4.43 -9.11 22.32
CA ALA A 9 5.69 -8.71 22.95
C ALA A 9 6.84 -9.66 22.62
N LEU A 10 6.60 -10.97 22.65
CA LEU A 10 7.59 -11.99 22.26
C LEU A 10 7.96 -11.88 20.78
N PHE A 11 6.96 -11.69 19.90
CA PHE A 11 7.19 -11.46 18.48
C PHE A 11 8.05 -10.21 18.26
N LEU A 12 7.68 -9.07 18.84
CA LEU A 12 8.43 -7.82 18.75
C LEU A 12 9.87 -7.98 19.27
N LEU A 13 10.04 -8.61 20.43
CA LEU A 13 11.36 -8.82 21.04
C LEU A 13 12.23 -9.74 20.18
N SER A 14 11.64 -10.77 19.56
CA SER A 14 12.35 -11.63 18.61
C SER A 14 12.79 -10.86 17.37
N VAL A 15 11.92 -10.03 16.77
CA VAL A 15 12.24 -9.23 15.59
C VAL A 15 13.36 -8.23 15.91
N VAL A 16 13.27 -7.54 17.05
CA VAL A 16 14.30 -6.61 17.50
C VAL A 16 15.61 -7.35 17.75
N GLY A 17 15.59 -8.48 18.46
CA GLY A 17 16.78 -9.28 18.73
C GLY A 17 17.49 -9.73 17.44
N ILE A 18 16.72 -10.23 16.46
CA ILE A 18 17.27 -10.63 15.16
C ILE A 18 17.77 -9.42 14.36
N PHE A 19 17.05 -8.29 14.41
CA PHE A 19 17.44 -7.05 13.72
C PHE A 19 18.83 -6.57 14.17
N TRP A 20 19.10 -6.60 15.47
CA TRP A 20 20.41 -6.23 16.02
C TRP A 20 21.49 -7.27 15.77
N ALA A 21 21.14 -8.55 15.64
CA ALA A 21 22.09 -9.63 15.33
C ALA A 21 22.51 -9.64 13.85
N LEU A 22 21.69 -9.12 12.94
CA LEU A 22 22.02 -9.04 11.51
C LEU A 22 22.95 -7.85 11.26
N GLU A 23 24.07 -8.09 10.57
CA GLU A 23 25.02 -7.03 10.20
C GLU A 23 24.65 -6.35 8.88
N SER A 24 24.01 -7.08 7.95
CA SER A 24 23.70 -6.55 6.63
C SER A 24 22.41 -5.73 6.61
N LEU A 25 22.48 -4.53 6.04
CA LEU A 25 21.32 -3.65 5.87
C LEU A 25 20.20 -4.32 5.08
N GLN A 26 20.55 -5.06 4.02
CA GLN A 26 19.57 -5.77 3.19
C GLN A 26 18.82 -6.83 4.01
N ALA A 27 19.51 -7.63 4.84
CA ALA A 27 18.82 -8.63 5.66
C ALA A 27 17.92 -7.98 6.71
N ARG A 28 18.32 -6.84 7.28
CA ARG A 28 17.48 -6.06 8.20
C ARG A 28 16.20 -5.57 7.52
N LEU A 29 16.30 -5.05 6.31
CA LEU A 29 15.13 -4.58 5.55
C LEU A 29 14.19 -5.74 5.21
N TRP A 30 14.73 -6.87 4.73
CA TRP A 30 13.92 -8.07 4.46
C TRP A 30 13.25 -8.62 5.71
N LEU A 31 13.96 -8.62 6.85
CA LEU A 31 13.38 -9.01 8.14
C LEU A 31 12.17 -8.13 8.48
N LEU A 32 12.29 -6.81 8.34
CA LEU A 32 11.18 -5.89 8.62
C LEU A 32 9.98 -6.10 7.70
N VAL A 33 10.22 -6.32 6.40
CA VAL A 33 9.16 -6.61 5.43
C VAL A 33 8.44 -7.91 5.79
N ILE A 34 9.19 -8.99 6.05
CA ILE A 34 8.62 -10.29 6.41
C ILE A 34 7.88 -10.21 7.75
N ALA A 35 8.45 -9.55 8.75
CA ALA A 35 7.82 -9.36 10.05
C ALA A 35 6.51 -8.57 9.94
N SER A 36 6.49 -7.50 9.14
CA SER A 36 5.28 -6.74 8.85
C SER A 36 4.21 -7.61 8.17
N LEU A 37 4.58 -8.39 7.16
CA LEU A 37 3.66 -9.31 6.47
C LEU A 37 3.07 -10.36 7.41
N ILE A 38 3.89 -10.97 8.28
CA ILE A 38 3.44 -11.93 9.30
C ILE A 38 2.46 -11.27 10.27
N PHE A 39 2.76 -10.05 10.72
CA PHE A 39 1.89 -9.29 11.60
C PHE A 39 0.52 -9.03 10.95
N TYR A 40 0.49 -8.57 9.70
CA TYR A 40 -0.77 -8.36 8.97
C TYR A 40 -1.53 -9.67 8.68
N ALA A 41 -0.81 -10.76 8.36
CA ALA A 41 -1.41 -12.08 8.19
C ALA A 41 -2.09 -12.56 9.48
N SER A 42 -1.48 -12.28 10.65
CA SER A 42 -2.04 -12.67 11.95
C SER A 42 -3.38 -12.00 12.26
N LEU A 43 -3.63 -10.80 11.71
CA LEU A 43 -4.90 -10.10 11.84
C LEU A 43 -5.95 -10.74 10.92
N GLN A 44 -5.69 -10.72 9.61
CA GLN A 44 -6.64 -11.19 8.59
C GLN A 44 -5.90 -11.67 7.32
N VAL A 45 -5.58 -12.96 7.28
CA VAL A 45 -4.86 -13.62 6.16
C VAL A 45 -5.52 -13.36 4.80
N GLN A 46 -6.85 -13.28 4.75
CA GLN A 46 -7.61 -13.06 3.50
C GLN A 46 -7.22 -11.76 2.76
N PHE A 47 -6.75 -10.73 3.48
CA PHE A 47 -6.34 -9.46 2.90
C PHE A 47 -4.83 -9.33 2.70
N LEU A 48 -4.06 -10.38 3.02
CA LEU A 48 -2.61 -10.39 2.83
C LEU A 48 -2.25 -10.18 1.36
N LEU A 49 -2.92 -10.92 0.45
CA LEU A 49 -2.69 -10.79 -0.99
C LEU A 49 -3.00 -9.37 -1.48
N LEU A 50 -4.06 -8.76 -0.97
CA LEU A 50 -4.44 -7.38 -1.29
C LEU A 50 -3.35 -6.40 -0.86
N ILE A 51 -2.85 -6.52 0.38
CA ILE A 51 -1.78 -5.68 0.92
C ILE A 51 -0.50 -5.84 0.10
N VAL A 52 -0.10 -7.07 -0.23
CA VAL A 52 1.09 -7.36 -1.05
C VAL A 52 0.93 -6.78 -2.46
N ALA A 53 -0.22 -6.97 -3.10
CA ALA A 53 -0.48 -6.43 -4.42
C ALA A 53 -0.45 -4.89 -4.43
N LEU A 54 -1.04 -4.26 -3.40
CA LEU A 54 -1.02 -2.79 -3.26
C LEU A 54 0.39 -2.27 -2.97
N MET A 55 1.16 -2.97 -2.14
CA MET A 55 2.57 -2.68 -1.87
C MET A 55 3.38 -2.68 -3.17
N LEU A 56 3.28 -3.77 -3.94
CA LEU A 56 4.02 -3.92 -5.19
C LEU A 56 3.60 -2.88 -6.22
N ALA A 57 2.29 -2.64 -6.39
CA ALA A 57 1.79 -1.60 -7.30
C ALA A 57 2.33 -0.22 -6.91
N THR A 58 2.29 0.12 -5.62
CA THR A 58 2.81 1.39 -5.10
C THR A 58 4.31 1.49 -5.30
N PHE A 59 5.06 0.40 -5.06
CA PHE A 59 6.50 0.34 -5.29
C PHE A 59 6.87 0.56 -6.76
N PHE A 60 6.18 -0.11 -7.70
CA PHE A 60 6.42 0.07 -9.13
C PHE A 60 6.11 1.49 -9.61
N ILE A 61 5.02 2.09 -9.11
CA ILE A 61 4.68 3.48 -9.41
C ILE A 61 5.76 4.41 -8.84
N GLY A 62 6.17 4.22 -7.58
CA GLY A 62 7.26 4.99 -6.95
C GLY A 62 8.57 4.89 -7.74
N ASN A 63 8.96 3.68 -8.16
CA ASN A 63 10.16 3.50 -8.98
C ASN A 63 10.05 4.22 -10.34
N ALA A 64 8.87 4.25 -10.96
CA ALA A 64 8.62 5.02 -12.17
C ALA A 64 8.67 6.55 -11.92
N LEU A 65 8.27 7.03 -10.73
CA LEU A 65 8.43 8.43 -10.32
C LEU A 65 9.88 8.83 -10.07
N ALA A 66 10.70 7.88 -9.62
CA ALA A 66 12.11 8.09 -9.26
C ALA A 66 13.06 8.06 -10.46
N ALA A 67 12.60 7.65 -11.65
CA ALA A 67 13.43 7.59 -12.83
C ALA A 67 14.06 8.97 -13.15
N PRO A 68 15.35 9.05 -13.49
CA PRO A 68 15.98 10.33 -13.81
C PRO A 68 15.57 10.81 -15.22
N LEU A 69 15.59 12.13 -15.42
CA LEU A 69 15.47 12.70 -16.77
C LEU A 69 16.67 12.24 -17.62
N ASP A 70 16.42 11.81 -18.86
CA ASP A 70 17.47 11.37 -19.77
C ASP A 70 18.48 12.50 -20.03
N TRP A 71 19.73 12.32 -19.56
CA TRP A 71 20.82 13.29 -19.70
C TRP A 71 21.28 13.50 -21.15
N ARG A 72 20.85 12.63 -22.08
CA ARG A 72 21.23 12.65 -23.50
C ARG A 72 20.42 13.66 -24.34
N ILE A 73 19.50 14.39 -23.74
CA ILE A 73 18.63 15.35 -24.44
C ILE A 73 19.45 16.61 -24.81
N PRO A 74 19.45 17.06 -26.08
CA PRO A 74 20.15 18.28 -26.48
C PRO A 74 19.64 19.54 -25.75
N ASN A 75 20.54 20.46 -25.38
CA ASN A 75 20.25 21.67 -24.58
C ASN A 75 19.04 22.49 -25.08
N GLN A 76 18.82 22.59 -26.39
CA GLN A 76 17.71 23.36 -26.96
C GLN A 76 16.32 22.77 -26.65
N ARG A 77 16.22 21.46 -26.39
CA ARG A 77 14.96 20.77 -26.05
C ARG A 77 14.83 20.45 -24.57
N TRP A 78 15.83 20.79 -23.76
CA TRP A 78 15.86 20.47 -22.33
C TRP A 78 14.65 21.04 -21.59
N GLN A 79 14.28 22.30 -21.82
CA GLN A 79 13.14 22.94 -21.16
C GLN A 79 11.79 22.25 -21.48
N LEU A 80 11.62 21.74 -22.71
CA LEU A 80 10.40 21.02 -23.11
C LEU A 80 10.37 19.62 -22.50
N ALA A 81 11.52 18.94 -22.46
CA ALA A 81 11.68 17.63 -21.84
C ALA A 81 11.45 17.69 -20.32
N GLU A 82 12.01 18.69 -19.64
CA GLU A 82 11.83 18.94 -18.20
C GLU A 82 10.34 19.14 -17.85
N ARG A 83 9.62 19.95 -18.65
CA ARG A 83 8.18 20.17 -18.47
C ARG A 83 7.37 18.89 -18.66
N GLY A 84 7.63 18.13 -19.73
CA GLY A 84 6.93 16.86 -19.99
C GLY A 84 7.23 15.81 -18.93
N TRP A 85 8.47 15.77 -18.44
CA TRP A 85 8.91 14.91 -17.36
C TRP A 85 8.19 15.23 -16.05
N ASN A 86 8.14 16.50 -15.66
CA ASN A 86 7.47 16.92 -14.43
C ASN A 86 5.95 16.67 -14.48
N GLN A 87 5.32 16.86 -15.64
CA GLN A 87 3.91 16.51 -15.86
C GLN A 87 3.66 15.01 -15.69
N ARG A 88 4.50 14.15 -16.27
CA ARG A 88 4.39 12.69 -16.12
C ARG A 88 4.54 12.26 -14.66
N ARG A 89 5.52 12.81 -13.92
CA ARG A 89 5.68 12.52 -12.48
C ARG A 89 4.45 12.91 -11.67
N THR A 90 3.87 14.07 -11.98
CA THR A 90 2.64 14.54 -11.33
C THR A 90 1.46 13.62 -11.65
N GLN A 91 1.30 13.20 -12.90
CA GLN A 91 0.25 12.26 -13.31
C GLN A 91 0.38 10.90 -12.64
N LEU A 92 1.60 10.34 -12.58
CA LEU A 92 1.86 9.07 -11.92
C LEU A 92 1.62 9.15 -10.40
N LEU A 93 1.97 10.28 -9.77
CA LEU A 93 1.66 10.53 -8.35
C LEU A 93 0.15 10.49 -8.11
N TRP A 94 -0.62 11.28 -8.88
CA TRP A 94 -2.07 11.31 -8.77
C TRP A 94 -2.71 9.96 -9.06
N LEU A 95 -2.18 9.20 -10.01
CA LEU A 95 -2.64 7.85 -10.30
C LEU A 95 -2.39 6.91 -9.11
N GLY A 96 -1.19 6.93 -8.52
CA GLY A 96 -0.88 6.10 -7.34
C GLY A 96 -1.69 6.47 -6.10
N ILE A 97 -1.89 7.77 -5.84
CA ILE A 97 -2.78 8.25 -4.78
C ILE A 97 -4.23 7.84 -5.07
N GLY A 98 -4.68 8.01 -6.32
CA GLY A 98 -6.02 7.64 -6.76
C GLY A 98 -6.33 6.17 -6.52
N ILE A 99 -5.43 5.26 -6.91
CA ILE A 99 -5.59 3.81 -6.67
C ILE A 99 -5.74 3.52 -5.17
N ASN A 100 -4.87 4.10 -4.34
CA ASN A 100 -4.88 3.93 -2.88
C ASN A 100 -6.18 4.45 -2.25
N VAL A 101 -6.62 5.64 -2.63
CA VAL A 101 -7.85 6.26 -2.13
C VAL A 101 -9.09 5.51 -2.61
N VAL A 102 -9.17 5.13 -3.89
CA VAL A 102 -10.30 4.37 -4.44
C VAL A 102 -10.43 3.03 -3.72
N LEU A 103 -9.33 2.34 -3.45
CA LEU A 103 -9.33 1.10 -2.69
C LEU A 103 -9.87 1.30 -1.28
N LEU A 104 -9.37 2.32 -0.56
CA LEU A 104 -9.84 2.66 0.78
C LEU A 104 -11.33 3.04 0.82
N LEU A 105 -11.78 3.88 -0.10
CA LEU A 105 -13.17 4.30 -0.22
C LEU A 105 -14.07 3.15 -0.65
N GLY A 106 -13.59 2.26 -1.51
CA GLY A 106 -14.29 1.03 -1.90
C GLY A 106 -14.60 0.17 -0.68
N PHE A 107 -13.60 -0.19 0.11
CA PHE A 107 -13.85 -0.98 1.32
C PHE A 107 -14.72 -0.28 2.37
N LYS A 108 -14.73 1.06 2.40
CA LYS A 108 -15.47 1.82 3.41
C LYS A 108 -16.92 2.15 3.01
N TYR A 109 -17.18 2.42 1.74
CA TYR A 109 -18.44 3.00 1.27
C TYR A 109 -19.16 2.16 0.21
N LEU A 110 -18.53 1.15 -0.37
CA LEU A 110 -19.13 0.36 -1.46
C LEU A 110 -20.46 -0.27 -1.04
N GLU A 111 -20.55 -0.82 0.17
CA GLU A 111 -21.80 -1.40 0.68
C GLU A 111 -22.94 -0.37 0.73
N GLY A 112 -22.68 0.83 1.28
CA GLY A 112 -23.68 1.90 1.36
C GLY A 112 -24.07 2.47 -0.01
N ILE A 113 -23.12 2.57 -0.93
CA ILE A 113 -23.39 3.03 -2.31
C ILE A 113 -24.28 2.03 -3.04
N LEU A 114 -23.98 0.73 -2.93
CA LEU A 114 -24.76 -0.32 -3.57
C LEU A 114 -26.19 -0.39 -3.00
N GLN A 115 -26.36 -0.17 -1.70
CA GLN A 115 -27.68 -0.04 -1.07
C GLN A 115 -28.45 1.18 -1.61
N LEU A 116 -27.80 2.35 -1.76
CA LEU A 116 -28.45 3.58 -2.23
C LEU A 116 -28.98 3.48 -3.66
N ILE A 117 -28.25 2.80 -4.55
CA ILE A 117 -28.64 2.65 -5.97
C ILE A 117 -29.59 1.46 -6.22
N GLY A 118 -30.12 0.84 -5.17
CA GLY A 118 -31.05 -0.29 -5.28
C GLY A 118 -30.41 -1.60 -5.75
N LEU A 119 -29.07 -1.65 -5.87
CA LEU A 119 -28.30 -2.86 -6.19
C LEU A 119 -27.83 -3.62 -4.95
N GLY A 120 -28.31 -3.24 -3.75
CA GLY A 120 -27.98 -3.92 -2.49
C GLY A 120 -28.31 -5.42 -2.51
N GLY A 121 -29.35 -5.80 -3.27
CA GLY A 121 -29.75 -7.20 -3.49
C GLY A 121 -28.71 -8.07 -4.21
N TRP A 122 -27.73 -7.49 -4.91
CA TRP A 122 -26.67 -8.25 -5.58
C TRP A 122 -25.61 -8.77 -4.59
N LEU A 123 -25.48 -8.14 -3.41
CA LEU A 123 -24.64 -8.67 -2.32
C LEU A 123 -25.43 -9.57 -1.36
N THR A 124 -26.74 -9.35 -1.24
CA THR A 124 -27.62 -10.14 -0.38
C THR A 124 -28.43 -11.10 -1.23
N THR A 125 -27.83 -12.19 -1.70
CA THR A 125 -28.69 -13.28 -2.19
C THR A 125 -29.45 -13.87 -1.00
N GLU A 126 -30.78 -13.80 -1.11
CA GLU A 126 -31.82 -14.33 -0.23
C GLU A 126 -31.80 -15.88 -0.16
N ALA A 127 -30.63 -16.47 0.10
CA ALA A 127 -30.45 -17.91 0.16
C ALA A 127 -29.61 -18.28 1.39
N GLY A 128 -30.20 -18.19 2.58
CA GLY A 128 -29.93 -19.08 3.72
C GLY A 128 -28.49 -19.28 4.23
N GLY A 129 -27.51 -18.48 3.81
CA GLY A 129 -26.12 -18.67 4.20
C GLY A 129 -25.36 -17.36 4.18
N THR A 130 -25.12 -16.79 5.36
CA THR A 130 -23.93 -16.01 5.76
C THR A 130 -23.11 -15.34 4.63
N LEU A 131 -23.70 -14.48 3.81
CA LEU A 131 -22.96 -13.80 2.74
C LEU A 131 -22.43 -12.44 3.23
N THR A 132 -21.12 -12.45 3.50
CA THR A 132 -20.16 -11.37 3.16
C THR A 132 -20.62 -9.94 3.44
N ARG A 133 -20.79 -9.61 4.72
CA ARG A 133 -20.50 -8.23 5.16
C ARG A 133 -19.07 -7.93 4.71
N ILE A 134 -18.85 -6.88 3.92
CA ILE A 134 -17.51 -6.45 3.55
C ILE A 134 -16.87 -5.90 4.83
N ILE A 135 -16.21 -6.79 5.57
CA ILE A 135 -15.50 -6.42 6.78
C ILE A 135 -14.24 -5.69 6.31
N MET A 136 -14.18 -4.39 6.62
CA MET A 136 -12.98 -3.60 6.35
C MET A 136 -11.77 -4.26 7.03
N PRO A 137 -10.66 -4.47 6.31
CA PRO A 137 -9.47 -5.03 6.90
C PRO A 137 -8.95 -4.14 8.02
N LEU A 138 -8.67 -4.75 9.16
CA LEU A 138 -8.07 -4.05 10.28
C LEU A 138 -6.69 -3.53 9.85
N GLY A 139 -6.47 -2.22 9.94
CA GLY A 139 -5.19 -1.59 9.57
C GLY A 139 -5.01 -1.24 8.09
N LEU A 140 -6.01 -1.45 7.22
CA LEU A 140 -5.92 -1.05 5.80
C LEU A 140 -5.77 0.47 5.65
N SER A 141 -6.46 1.28 6.45
CA SER A 141 -6.31 2.74 6.38
C SER A 141 -4.88 3.19 6.68
N PHE A 142 -4.25 2.64 7.71
CA PHE A 142 -2.85 2.92 8.04
C PHE A 142 -1.94 2.52 6.87
N PHE A 143 -2.11 1.32 6.34
CA PHE A 143 -1.30 0.83 5.22
C PHE A 143 -1.44 1.69 3.96
N VAL A 144 -2.66 2.11 3.62
CA VAL A 144 -2.93 2.99 2.48
C VAL A 144 -2.27 4.36 2.67
N PHE A 145 -2.34 4.93 3.87
CA PHE A 145 -1.68 6.21 4.15
C PHE A 145 -0.16 6.11 4.09
N GLU A 146 0.42 4.99 4.53
CA GLU A 146 1.86 4.73 4.38
C GLU A 146 2.26 4.65 2.90
N CYS A 147 1.48 3.97 2.06
CA CYS A 147 1.71 3.90 0.62
C CYS A 147 1.67 5.29 -0.05
N ILE A 148 0.72 6.13 0.37
CA ILE A 148 0.60 7.51 -0.12
C ILE A 148 1.79 8.35 0.34
N ALA A 149 2.19 8.25 1.61
CA ALA A 149 3.34 8.95 2.16
C ALA A 149 4.62 8.60 1.38
N TYR A 150 4.87 7.31 1.17
CA TYR A 150 5.97 6.81 0.34
C TYR A 150 5.97 7.44 -1.07
N LEU A 151 4.82 7.45 -1.78
CA LEU A 151 4.74 8.05 -3.11
C LEU A 151 5.06 9.56 -3.10
N VAL A 152 4.60 10.27 -2.08
CA VAL A 152 4.84 11.72 -1.92
C VAL A 152 6.32 11.98 -1.62
N ASP A 153 6.96 11.15 -0.79
CA ASP A 153 8.37 11.31 -0.45
C ASP A 153 9.27 11.04 -1.67
N VAL A 154 8.98 9.98 -2.43
CA VAL A 154 9.65 9.69 -3.70
C VAL A 154 9.44 10.82 -4.72
N TYR A 155 8.23 11.39 -4.78
CA TYR A 155 7.96 12.54 -5.65
C TYR A 155 8.80 13.77 -5.25
N ARG A 156 8.96 14.03 -3.95
CA ARG A 156 9.74 15.15 -3.42
C ARG A 156 11.26 14.97 -3.61
N GLY A 157 11.71 13.77 -3.96
CA GLY A 157 13.14 13.47 -4.11
C GLY A 157 13.87 13.37 -2.77
N SER A 158 13.13 13.21 -1.66
CA SER A 158 13.73 12.77 -0.42
C SER A 158 14.18 11.32 -0.60
N PRO A 159 15.41 10.94 -0.21
CA PRO A 159 15.77 9.53 -0.16
C PRO A 159 14.82 8.84 0.83
N ALA A 160 14.07 7.86 0.32
CA ALA A 160 13.27 6.93 1.11
C ALA A 160 14.18 5.96 1.89
#